data_AF-A0A6J6EC37-F1
#
_entry.id   AF-A0A6J6EC37-F1
#
_cell.length_a   1.000
_cell.length_b   1.000
_cell.length_c   1.000
_cell.angle_alpha   90.00
_cell.angle_beta   90.00
_cell.angle_gamma   90.00
#
_symmetry.space_group_name_H-M   'P 1'
#
loop_
_entity.id
_entity.type
_entity.pdbx_description
1 polymer ?
#
loop_
_entity_poly.entity_id
_entity_poly.type
_entity_poly.pdbx_seq_one_letter_code
_entity_poly.pdbx_strand_id
1 'polypeptide(L)'
;MTVKHIDFIGDRSPANTALIVIDVQRAFTESSLFGIASAQSVLDNINGAVDRARELEIPVIWVRYQVRTEVGLGLTSKRYDVEDLHTGEGTEIDPRLHFLPTDEVIIKPRQSAFYGTDLEYLLRSKGVKYLCVAGVTTNVCVLAVVKDASERDFAVNLLEDCTAALPILHNDEEVMSANEVQSAAVNFMRWAYGPVTKYKETFDQISSNKDAAPVPAKQNSALVIIDLQNTFTQKSSPLSVENAEELIAHTNKLAEKARKKGVPVIWVKRQDRATVGPGVTASRYGRTGIHRDGGAEFDSRIEIKPGDLTLTKRRQSSFYSTDLELILRGLDVTNLYLAGVTTNVCVLGTAKDAAERDIQVNIVVDATASLPIVSNNETKLSSEDTQYAAVNFVEWAYGKLVNSSEIFN
;
A
#
# COMPACT_ATOMS: atom_id res chain seq x y z
N MET A 1 -1.07 -29.04 14.30
CA MET A 1 -2.01 -27.88 14.27
C MET A 1 -2.43 -27.69 12.83
N THR A 2 -3.64 -28.08 12.45
CA THR A 2 -4.18 -27.80 11.12
C THR A 2 -4.74 -26.39 11.16
N VAL A 3 -4.07 -25.43 10.52
CA VAL A 3 -4.61 -24.09 10.31
C VAL A 3 -5.82 -24.29 9.39
N LYS A 4 -7.04 -24.13 9.92
CA LYS A 4 -8.23 -24.03 9.08
C LYS A 4 -8.14 -22.69 8.39
N HIS A 5 -7.87 -22.70 7.08
CA HIS A 5 -8.04 -21.51 6.26
C HIS A 5 -9.52 -21.12 6.34
N ILE A 6 -9.78 -19.93 6.88
CA ILE A 6 -11.10 -19.32 6.74
C ILE A 6 -11.15 -18.90 5.28
N ASP A 7 -11.96 -19.62 4.53
CA ASP A 7 -12.41 -19.25 3.21
C ASP A 7 -12.88 -17.78 3.26
N PHE A 8 -12.07 -16.85 2.73
CA PHE A 8 -12.42 -15.43 2.54
C PHE A 8 -13.45 -15.31 1.41
N ILE A 9 -14.54 -16.06 1.51
CA ILE A 9 -15.55 -16.27 0.48
C ILE A 9 -16.67 -15.20 0.60
N GLY A 10 -16.72 -14.47 1.71
CA GLY A 10 -17.88 -13.66 2.10
C GLY A 10 -18.16 -12.41 1.26
N ASP A 11 -17.15 -11.80 0.63
CA ASP A 11 -17.29 -10.46 0.04
C ASP A 11 -16.93 -10.37 -1.45
N ARG A 12 -16.57 -11.47 -2.13
CA ARG A 12 -16.18 -11.43 -3.55
C ARG A 12 -17.41 -11.32 -4.46
N SER A 13 -17.41 -10.29 -5.30
CA SER A 13 -18.43 -9.99 -6.31
C SER A 13 -17.74 -9.43 -7.56
N PRO A 14 -18.42 -9.35 -8.71
CA PRO A 14 -17.84 -8.68 -9.87
C PRO A 14 -17.38 -7.24 -9.58
N ALA A 15 -18.15 -6.51 -8.78
CA ALA A 15 -17.93 -5.08 -8.48
C ALA A 15 -16.65 -4.76 -7.68
N ASN A 16 -16.02 -5.75 -7.05
CA ASN A 16 -14.79 -5.55 -6.26
C ASN A 16 -13.67 -6.52 -6.63
N THR A 17 -13.78 -7.17 -7.80
CA THR A 17 -12.81 -8.14 -8.30
C THR A 17 -12.03 -7.56 -9.48
N ALA A 18 -10.76 -7.95 -9.63
CA ALA A 18 -10.03 -7.82 -10.89
C ALA A 18 -9.37 -9.15 -11.28
N LEU A 19 -9.25 -9.39 -12.59
CA LEU A 19 -8.37 -10.42 -13.13
C LEU A 19 -7.05 -9.76 -13.52
N ILE A 20 -5.94 -10.27 -13.00
CA ILE A 20 -4.59 -9.86 -13.41
C ILE A 20 -3.90 -11.00 -14.18
N VAL A 21 -3.42 -10.70 -15.38
CA VAL A 21 -2.74 -11.66 -16.26
C VAL A 21 -1.28 -11.26 -16.43
N ILE A 22 -0.38 -12.08 -15.86
CA ILE A 22 1.01 -11.71 -15.65
C ILE A 22 1.92 -12.28 -16.72
N ASP A 23 2.65 -11.41 -17.42
CA ASP A 23 3.82 -11.71 -18.27
C ASP A 23 3.59 -12.81 -19.31
N VAL A 24 2.38 -12.97 -19.83
CA VAL A 24 2.09 -13.92 -20.92
C VAL A 24 2.50 -13.30 -22.26
N GLN A 25 3.79 -13.00 -22.36
CA GLN A 25 4.41 -12.34 -23.50
C GLN A 25 5.06 -13.39 -24.40
N ARG A 26 5.31 -13.02 -25.67
CA ARG A 26 5.97 -13.91 -26.65
C ARG A 26 7.31 -14.44 -26.15
N ALA A 27 8.05 -13.61 -25.40
CA ALA A 27 9.30 -14.01 -24.74
C ALA A 27 9.14 -15.13 -23.70
N PHE A 28 7.94 -15.49 -23.24
CA PHE A 28 7.71 -16.60 -22.31
C PHE A 28 6.98 -17.79 -22.96
N THR A 29 6.31 -17.57 -24.08
CA THR A 29 5.43 -18.57 -24.72
C THR A 29 6.00 -19.15 -26.01
N GLU A 30 6.94 -18.46 -26.67
CA GLU A 30 7.65 -18.90 -27.88
C GLU A 30 9.02 -19.49 -27.54
N SER A 31 9.75 -20.01 -28.52
CA SER A 31 11.09 -20.61 -28.35
C SER A 31 12.18 -19.56 -28.08
N SER A 32 12.07 -18.86 -26.97
CA SER A 32 13.03 -17.91 -26.42
C SER A 32 13.81 -18.50 -25.23
N LEU A 33 14.74 -17.74 -24.65
CA LEU A 33 15.46 -18.13 -23.42
C LEU A 33 14.52 -18.44 -22.24
N PHE A 34 13.36 -17.79 -22.20
CA PHE A 34 12.31 -18.02 -21.19
C PHE A 34 11.13 -18.82 -21.74
N GLY A 35 11.26 -19.42 -22.92
CA GLY A 35 10.22 -20.16 -23.60
C GLY A 35 9.77 -21.37 -22.79
N ILE A 36 8.55 -21.33 -22.29
CA ILE A 36 8.01 -22.37 -21.44
C ILE A 36 7.04 -23.21 -22.28
N ALA A 37 7.39 -24.46 -22.58
CA ALA A 37 6.45 -25.39 -23.21
C ALA A 37 5.13 -25.49 -22.42
N SER A 38 5.20 -25.46 -21.08
CA SER A 38 4.01 -25.40 -20.22
C SER A 38 3.26 -24.06 -20.22
N ALA A 39 3.83 -22.93 -20.65
CA ALA A 39 3.07 -21.67 -20.78
C ALA A 39 2.06 -21.75 -21.91
N GLN A 40 2.40 -22.47 -22.99
CA GLN A 40 1.44 -22.73 -24.07
C GLN A 40 0.23 -23.54 -23.59
N SER A 41 0.43 -24.43 -22.61
CA SER A 41 -0.63 -25.31 -22.10
C SER A 41 -1.70 -24.58 -21.28
N VAL A 42 -1.45 -23.34 -20.84
CA VAL A 42 -2.40 -22.55 -20.03
C VAL A 42 -3.10 -21.45 -20.82
N LEU A 43 -2.75 -21.20 -22.08
CA LEU A 43 -3.32 -20.11 -22.89
C LEU A 43 -4.84 -20.21 -23.04
N ASP A 44 -5.36 -21.40 -23.33
CA ASP A 44 -6.80 -21.62 -23.48
C ASP A 44 -7.57 -21.36 -22.19
N ASN A 45 -7.00 -21.74 -21.03
CA ASN A 45 -7.61 -21.48 -19.73
C ASN A 45 -7.53 -19.98 -19.36
N ILE A 46 -6.42 -19.31 -19.68
CA ILE A 46 -6.30 -17.86 -19.51
C ILE A 46 -7.34 -17.13 -20.36
N ASN A 47 -7.53 -17.52 -21.62
CA ASN A 47 -8.58 -16.96 -22.48
C ASN A 47 -9.97 -17.20 -21.89
N GLY A 48 -10.25 -18.41 -21.38
CA GLY A 48 -11.49 -18.70 -20.67
C GLY A 48 -11.69 -17.82 -19.42
N ALA A 49 -10.63 -17.56 -18.65
CA ALA A 49 -10.68 -16.66 -17.50
C ALA A 49 -10.95 -15.20 -17.92
N VAL A 50 -10.31 -14.73 -18.98
CA VAL A 50 -10.52 -13.40 -19.57
C VAL A 50 -11.95 -13.24 -20.07
N ASP A 51 -12.49 -14.23 -20.77
CA ASP A 51 -13.86 -14.21 -21.28
C ASP A 51 -14.88 -14.16 -20.13
N ARG A 52 -14.69 -15.00 -19.10
CA ARG A 52 -15.55 -14.98 -17.90
C ARG A 52 -15.45 -13.68 -17.12
N ALA A 53 -14.26 -13.07 -17.04
CA ALA A 53 -14.11 -11.76 -16.42
C ALA A 53 -14.91 -10.69 -17.19
N ARG A 54 -14.79 -10.66 -18.52
CA ARG A 54 -15.53 -9.71 -19.37
C ARG A 54 -17.05 -9.92 -19.33
N GLU A 55 -17.52 -11.17 -19.35
CA GLU A 55 -18.94 -11.50 -19.20
C GLU A 55 -19.54 -10.97 -17.88
N LEU A 56 -18.71 -10.83 -16.85
CA LEU A 56 -19.10 -10.31 -15.53
C LEU A 56 -18.71 -8.84 -15.32
N GLU A 57 -18.22 -8.15 -16.36
CA GLU A 57 -17.73 -6.76 -16.27
C GLU A 57 -16.58 -6.57 -15.26
N ILE A 58 -15.83 -7.64 -14.98
CA ILE A 58 -14.64 -7.62 -14.13
C ILE A 58 -13.47 -7.03 -14.95
N PRO A 59 -12.75 -6.01 -14.43
CA PRO A 59 -11.58 -5.46 -15.12
C PRO A 59 -10.50 -6.52 -15.33
N VAL A 60 -10.01 -6.62 -16.56
CA VAL A 60 -8.85 -7.43 -16.95
C VAL A 60 -7.64 -6.50 -17.06
N ILE A 61 -6.62 -6.78 -16.24
CA ILE A 61 -5.37 -6.00 -16.18
C ILE A 61 -4.23 -6.90 -16.65
N TRP A 62 -3.60 -6.51 -17.75
CA TRP A 62 -2.44 -7.21 -18.28
C TRP A 62 -1.17 -6.63 -17.68
N VAL A 63 -0.22 -7.50 -17.35
CA VAL A 63 1.09 -7.09 -16.88
C VAL A 63 2.13 -7.51 -17.89
N ARG A 64 3.02 -6.59 -18.25
CA ARG A 64 4.17 -6.85 -19.12
C ARG A 64 5.46 -6.59 -18.34
N TYR A 65 6.32 -7.59 -18.31
CA TYR A 65 7.71 -7.39 -17.93
C TYR A 65 8.41 -6.64 -19.06
N GLN A 66 8.85 -5.42 -18.78
CA GLN A 66 9.67 -4.66 -19.71
C GLN A 66 10.66 -3.81 -18.94
N VAL A 67 11.92 -3.86 -19.36
CA VAL A 67 12.98 -3.06 -18.76
C VAL A 67 13.22 -1.78 -19.54
N ARG A 68 13.67 -0.74 -18.83
CA ARG A 68 14.14 0.49 -19.47
C ARG A 68 15.46 0.22 -20.16
N THR A 69 15.60 0.71 -21.39
CA THR A 69 16.80 0.52 -22.22
C THR A 69 17.83 1.61 -22.01
N GLU A 70 17.43 2.75 -21.43
CA GLU A 70 18.29 3.92 -21.24
C GLU A 70 19.14 3.85 -19.96
N VAL A 71 18.89 2.88 -19.09
CA VAL A 71 19.55 2.73 -17.78
C VAL A 71 19.98 1.30 -17.53
N GLY A 72 21.03 1.11 -16.72
CA GLY A 72 21.46 -0.21 -16.30
C GLY A 72 20.41 -0.93 -15.44
N LEU A 73 20.27 -2.24 -15.63
CA LEU A 73 19.29 -3.08 -14.90
C LEU A 73 19.71 -3.46 -13.48
N GLY A 74 20.80 -2.88 -12.99
CA GLY A 74 21.35 -3.16 -11.66
C GLY A 74 21.76 -4.63 -11.51
N LEU A 75 21.32 -5.27 -10.42
CA LEU A 75 21.61 -6.68 -10.17
C LEU A 75 20.83 -7.63 -11.09
N THR A 76 19.76 -7.15 -11.75
CA THR A 76 18.94 -8.00 -12.62
C THR A 76 19.73 -8.48 -13.83
N SER A 77 20.49 -7.61 -14.50
CA SER A 77 21.35 -7.99 -15.63
C SER A 77 22.52 -8.91 -15.25
N LYS A 78 22.79 -9.09 -13.96
CA LYS A 78 23.78 -10.07 -13.48
C LYS A 78 23.19 -11.44 -13.19
N ARG A 79 21.85 -11.54 -13.11
CA ARG A 79 21.12 -12.76 -12.76
C ARG A 79 20.42 -13.38 -13.95
N TYR A 80 19.92 -12.54 -14.84
CA TYR A 80 19.13 -12.94 -15.99
C TYR A 80 19.64 -12.21 -17.21
N ASP A 81 19.79 -12.95 -18.30
CA ASP A 81 19.81 -12.35 -19.62
C ASP A 81 18.38 -12.01 -19.98
N VAL A 82 18.10 -10.72 -20.11
CA VAL A 82 16.74 -10.22 -20.32
C VAL A 82 16.63 -9.52 -21.67
N GLU A 83 17.54 -9.76 -22.62
CA GLU A 83 17.57 -9.12 -23.94
C GLU A 83 16.19 -9.17 -24.64
N ASP A 84 15.54 -10.34 -24.63
CA ASP A 84 14.17 -10.56 -25.17
C ASP A 84 13.07 -9.76 -24.45
N LEU A 85 13.35 -9.22 -23.26
CA LEU A 85 12.45 -8.41 -22.43
C LEU A 85 12.84 -6.90 -22.44
N HIS A 86 13.81 -6.48 -23.26
CA HIS A 86 14.18 -5.07 -23.44
C HIS A 86 13.35 -4.37 -24.51
N THR A 87 13.40 -4.87 -25.75
CA THR A 87 12.75 -4.26 -26.93
C THR A 87 12.38 -5.32 -27.96
N GLY A 88 11.32 -5.07 -28.72
CA GLY A 88 10.87 -5.93 -29.83
C GLY A 88 9.69 -6.82 -29.48
N GLU A 89 9.36 -7.74 -30.40
CA GLU A 89 8.16 -8.57 -30.35
C GLU A 89 8.10 -9.47 -29.11
N GLY A 90 9.25 -9.86 -28.54
CA GLY A 90 9.32 -10.63 -27.29
C GLY A 90 8.60 -9.95 -26.12
N THR A 91 8.55 -8.61 -26.11
CA THR A 91 7.85 -7.84 -25.08
C THR A 91 6.33 -7.78 -25.27
N GLU A 92 5.81 -8.18 -26.43
CA GLU A 92 4.38 -8.13 -26.73
C GLU A 92 3.64 -9.27 -26.06
N ILE A 93 2.37 -9.03 -25.70
CA ILE A 93 1.47 -10.08 -25.22
C ILE A 93 1.30 -11.12 -26.33
N ASP A 94 1.25 -12.40 -25.97
CA ASP A 94 1.09 -13.48 -26.95
C ASP A 94 -0.18 -13.27 -27.79
N PRO A 95 -0.10 -13.25 -29.14
CA PRO A 95 -1.23 -12.94 -30.00
C PRO A 95 -2.35 -14.00 -29.98
N ARG A 96 -2.11 -15.17 -29.38
CA ARG A 96 -3.15 -16.20 -29.14
C ARG A 96 -4.07 -15.84 -27.97
N LEU A 97 -3.70 -14.86 -27.15
CA LEU A 97 -4.52 -14.40 -26.05
C LEU A 97 -5.63 -13.48 -26.52
N HIS A 98 -6.75 -13.49 -25.82
CA HIS A 98 -7.87 -12.56 -26.02
C HIS A 98 -7.55 -11.15 -25.48
N PHE A 99 -6.34 -10.64 -25.72
CA PHE A 99 -5.92 -9.29 -25.38
C PHE A 99 -6.55 -8.28 -26.34
N LEU A 100 -7.11 -7.20 -25.80
CA LEU A 100 -7.63 -6.08 -26.57
C LEU A 100 -6.73 -4.86 -26.41
N PRO A 101 -6.52 -4.04 -27.46
CA PRO A 101 -5.77 -2.78 -27.34
C PRO A 101 -6.35 -1.79 -26.33
N THR A 102 -7.61 -1.97 -25.93
CA THR A 102 -8.30 -1.16 -24.92
C THR A 102 -8.17 -1.70 -23.50
N ASP A 103 -7.57 -2.87 -23.31
CA ASP A 103 -7.35 -3.42 -21.97
C ASP A 103 -6.28 -2.60 -21.22
N GLU A 104 -6.38 -2.58 -19.89
CA GLU A 104 -5.39 -1.92 -19.03
C GLU A 104 -4.08 -2.71 -19.05
N VAL A 105 -2.94 -2.00 -19.19
CA VAL A 105 -1.61 -2.62 -19.26
C VAL A 105 -0.67 -1.97 -18.24
N ILE A 106 -0.17 -2.77 -17.30
CA ILE A 106 0.88 -2.39 -16.35
C ILE A 106 2.24 -2.85 -16.87
N ILE A 107 3.14 -1.91 -17.12
CA ILE A 107 4.52 -2.20 -17.47
C ILE A 107 5.37 -2.23 -16.21
N LYS A 108 5.94 -3.39 -15.87
CA LYS A 108 6.75 -3.55 -14.65
C LYS A 108 8.24 -3.72 -14.95
N PRO A 109 9.11 -3.06 -14.17
CA PRO A 109 10.56 -3.18 -14.33
C PRO A 109 11.17 -4.35 -13.54
N ARG A 110 10.39 -5.03 -12.69
CA ARG A 110 10.83 -6.08 -11.76
C ARG A 110 9.79 -7.21 -11.66
N GLN A 111 10.09 -8.24 -10.86
CA GLN A 111 9.26 -9.44 -10.71
C GLN A 111 7.83 -9.11 -10.25
N SER A 112 7.69 -8.37 -9.14
CA SER A 112 6.38 -7.91 -8.67
C SER A 112 5.86 -6.74 -9.49
N ALA A 113 4.62 -6.87 -9.95
CA ALA A 113 3.89 -5.80 -10.62
C ALA A 113 3.52 -4.64 -9.70
N PHE A 114 3.66 -4.77 -8.37
CA PHE A 114 3.48 -3.66 -7.42
C PHE A 114 4.75 -2.82 -7.24
N TYR A 115 5.92 -3.32 -7.69
CA TYR A 115 7.18 -2.63 -7.47
C TYR A 115 7.47 -1.63 -8.60
N GLY A 116 7.36 -0.34 -8.28
CA GLY A 116 7.71 0.75 -9.19
C GLY A 116 6.71 0.94 -10.33
N THR A 117 5.43 0.63 -10.08
CA THR A 117 4.30 0.83 -11.00
C THR A 117 3.14 1.52 -10.27
N ASP A 118 2.07 1.82 -10.99
CA ASP A 118 0.79 2.33 -10.50
C ASP A 118 -0.28 1.25 -10.30
N LEU A 119 0.08 -0.04 -10.29
CA LEU A 119 -0.89 -1.14 -10.16
C LEU A 119 -1.78 -1.01 -8.92
N GLU A 120 -1.21 -0.69 -7.75
CA GLU A 120 -2.03 -0.52 -6.54
C GLU A 120 -3.01 0.64 -6.68
N TYR A 121 -2.56 1.78 -7.22
CA TYR A 121 -3.43 2.94 -7.47
C TYR A 121 -4.57 2.58 -8.42
N LEU A 122 -4.29 1.87 -9.51
CA LEU A 122 -5.29 1.39 -10.47
C LEU A 122 -6.32 0.47 -9.79
N LEU A 123 -5.87 -0.52 -9.02
CA LEU A 123 -6.75 -1.46 -8.32
C LEU A 123 -7.64 -0.73 -7.30
N ARG A 124 -7.06 0.18 -6.51
CA ARG A 124 -7.79 0.93 -5.47
C ARG A 124 -8.81 1.90 -6.07
N SER A 125 -8.46 2.63 -7.11
CA SER A 125 -9.38 3.54 -7.81
C SER A 125 -10.57 2.82 -8.46
N LYS A 126 -10.42 1.54 -8.81
CA LYS A 126 -11.51 0.66 -9.27
C LYS A 126 -12.25 -0.05 -8.13
N GLY A 127 -11.93 0.23 -6.87
CA GLY A 127 -12.57 -0.38 -5.70
C GLY A 127 -12.24 -1.87 -5.50
N VAL A 128 -11.16 -2.36 -6.10
CA VAL A 128 -10.80 -3.78 -6.06
C VAL A 128 -10.34 -4.18 -4.67
N LYS A 129 -10.88 -5.31 -4.20
CA LYS A 129 -10.50 -5.99 -2.96
C LYS A 129 -10.06 -7.42 -3.21
N TYR A 130 -10.58 -8.05 -4.26
CA TYR A 130 -10.31 -9.44 -4.63
C TYR A 130 -9.55 -9.54 -5.95
N LEU A 131 -8.45 -10.29 -5.96
CA LEU A 131 -7.61 -10.49 -7.14
C LEU A 131 -7.63 -11.94 -7.58
N CYS A 132 -8.10 -12.18 -8.80
CA CYS A 132 -7.87 -13.43 -9.52
C CYS A 132 -6.54 -13.31 -10.27
N VAL A 133 -5.58 -14.19 -9.99
CA VAL A 133 -4.21 -14.10 -10.54
C VAL A 133 -3.95 -15.24 -11.52
N ALA A 134 -3.55 -14.88 -12.74
CA ALA A 134 -3.15 -15.78 -13.82
C ALA A 134 -1.82 -15.34 -14.44
N GLY A 135 -1.22 -16.20 -15.26
CA GLY A 135 -0.04 -15.89 -16.05
C GLY A 135 1.22 -16.65 -15.64
N VAL A 136 2.38 -16.11 -15.96
CA VAL A 136 3.67 -16.80 -15.84
C VAL A 136 4.76 -15.89 -15.25
N THR A 137 5.81 -16.42 -14.63
CA THR A 137 5.94 -17.81 -14.16
C THR A 137 5.41 -17.94 -12.72
N THR A 138 4.77 -19.08 -12.43
CA THR A 138 4.07 -19.35 -11.15
C THR A 138 4.95 -19.05 -9.92
N ASN A 139 6.19 -19.53 -9.94
CA ASN A 139 7.12 -19.46 -8.81
C ASN A 139 7.98 -18.18 -8.77
N VAL A 140 7.84 -17.25 -9.72
CA VAL A 140 8.63 -16.02 -9.78
C VAL A 140 7.74 -14.77 -9.82
N CYS A 141 7.25 -14.37 -10.99
CA CYS A 141 6.49 -13.14 -11.15
C CYS A 141 5.09 -13.25 -10.54
N VAL A 142 4.41 -14.38 -10.76
CA VAL A 142 3.09 -14.66 -10.18
C VAL A 142 3.19 -14.71 -8.66
N LEU A 143 4.10 -15.50 -8.10
CA LEU A 143 4.34 -15.56 -6.65
C LEU A 143 4.68 -14.19 -6.06
N ALA A 144 5.50 -13.38 -6.73
CA ALA A 144 5.85 -12.04 -6.27
C ALA A 144 4.62 -11.11 -6.19
N VAL A 145 3.73 -11.17 -7.19
CA VAL A 145 2.47 -10.41 -7.18
C VAL A 145 1.51 -10.94 -6.11
N VAL A 146 1.35 -12.27 -5.98
CA VAL A 146 0.49 -12.89 -4.95
C VAL A 146 0.93 -12.47 -3.55
N LYS A 147 2.24 -12.56 -3.28
CA LYS A 147 2.80 -12.14 -2.00
C LYS A 147 2.56 -10.65 -1.76
N ASP A 148 2.94 -9.78 -2.69
CA ASP A 148 2.83 -8.34 -2.49
C ASP A 148 1.37 -7.88 -2.40
N ALA A 149 0.44 -8.52 -3.12
CA ALA A 149 -0.99 -8.28 -2.98
C ALA A 149 -1.48 -8.62 -1.57
N SER A 150 -1.08 -9.77 -1.03
CA SER A 150 -1.43 -10.19 0.33
C SER A 150 -0.90 -9.22 1.39
N GLU A 151 0.35 -8.77 1.28
CA GLU A 151 0.95 -7.78 2.19
C GLU A 151 0.29 -6.39 2.08
N ARG A 152 -0.40 -6.15 0.96
CA ARG A 152 -1.17 -4.94 0.70
C ARG A 152 -2.65 -5.15 1.01
N ASP A 153 -3.04 -6.20 1.72
CA ASP A 153 -4.43 -6.41 2.14
C ASP A 153 -5.40 -6.48 0.93
N PHE A 154 -4.96 -7.14 -0.15
CA PHE A 154 -5.87 -7.68 -1.15
C PHE A 154 -6.13 -9.15 -0.83
N ALA A 155 -7.38 -9.58 -0.99
CA ALA A 155 -7.71 -11.00 -0.98
C ALA A 155 -7.31 -11.60 -2.34
N VAL A 156 -6.47 -12.64 -2.33
CA VAL A 156 -5.89 -13.20 -3.56
C VAL A 156 -6.38 -14.62 -3.79
N ASN A 157 -6.73 -14.93 -5.03
CA ASN A 157 -6.96 -16.29 -5.49
C ASN A 157 -6.09 -16.58 -6.71
N LEU A 158 -5.24 -17.58 -6.59
CA LEU A 158 -4.43 -18.06 -7.70
C LEU A 158 -5.27 -19.00 -8.58
N LEU A 159 -5.31 -18.72 -9.87
CA LEU A 159 -5.93 -19.59 -10.86
C LEU A 159 -4.92 -20.66 -11.30
N GLU A 160 -4.89 -21.81 -10.62
CA GLU A 160 -3.80 -22.80 -10.80
C GLU A 160 -3.72 -23.37 -12.21
N ASP A 161 -4.87 -23.48 -12.89
CA ASP A 161 -4.98 -23.96 -14.27
C ASP A 161 -4.70 -22.85 -15.31
N CYS A 162 -4.44 -21.63 -14.86
CA CYS A 162 -4.06 -20.46 -15.67
C CYS A 162 -2.63 -19.99 -15.37
N THR A 163 -1.78 -20.84 -14.77
CA THR A 163 -0.40 -20.50 -14.41
C THR A 163 0.56 -21.62 -14.74
N ALA A 164 1.80 -21.27 -15.11
CA ALA A 164 2.84 -22.24 -15.44
C ALA A 164 4.20 -21.88 -14.83
N ALA A 165 4.89 -22.89 -14.31
CA ALA A 165 6.25 -22.79 -13.77
C ALA A 165 7.30 -23.23 -14.80
N LEU A 166 8.54 -22.78 -14.59
CA LEU A 166 9.73 -23.30 -15.25
C LEU A 166 10.34 -24.45 -14.43
N PRO A 167 11.05 -25.41 -15.07
CA PRO A 167 11.92 -26.32 -14.33
C PRO A 167 13.03 -25.54 -13.62
N ILE A 168 13.57 -26.11 -12.54
CA ILE A 168 14.78 -25.57 -11.91
C ILE A 168 15.98 -26.34 -12.43
N LEU A 169 16.95 -25.58 -12.95
CA LEU A 169 18.22 -26.10 -13.45
C LEU A 169 19.35 -25.78 -12.47
N HIS A 170 20.31 -26.68 -12.34
CA HIS A 170 21.58 -26.45 -11.66
C HIS A 170 22.72 -26.87 -12.58
N ASN A 171 23.60 -25.94 -12.96
CA ASN A 171 24.63 -26.15 -13.99
C ASN A 171 24.06 -26.75 -15.30
N ASP A 172 22.95 -26.19 -15.78
CA ASP A 172 22.22 -26.62 -16.98
C ASP A 172 21.59 -28.03 -16.92
N GLU A 173 21.67 -28.71 -15.76
CA GLU A 173 20.97 -29.97 -15.52
C GLU A 173 19.65 -29.73 -14.77
N GLU A 174 18.56 -30.36 -15.24
CA GLU A 174 17.27 -30.30 -14.55
C GLU A 174 17.35 -31.02 -13.20
N VAL A 175 17.14 -30.27 -12.11
CA VAL A 175 17.08 -30.80 -10.74
C VAL A 175 15.66 -30.84 -10.19
N MET A 176 14.72 -30.16 -10.85
CA MET A 176 13.30 -30.18 -10.52
C MET A 176 12.50 -29.87 -11.78
N SER A 177 11.60 -30.78 -12.15
CA SER A 177 10.76 -30.61 -13.34
C SER A 177 9.77 -29.46 -13.17
N ALA A 178 9.28 -28.90 -14.28
CA ALA A 178 8.27 -27.83 -14.26
C ALA A 178 7.01 -28.21 -13.45
N ASN A 179 6.61 -29.49 -13.50
CA ASN A 179 5.45 -29.99 -12.75
C ASN A 179 5.70 -30.03 -11.25
N GLU A 180 6.90 -30.43 -10.82
CA GLU A 180 7.30 -30.42 -9.41
C GLU A 180 7.37 -28.98 -8.88
N VAL A 181 7.94 -28.06 -9.65
CA VAL A 181 7.99 -26.63 -9.29
C VAL A 181 6.58 -26.03 -9.23
N GLN A 182 5.71 -26.32 -10.20
CA GLN A 182 4.31 -25.88 -10.21
C GLN A 182 3.57 -26.37 -8.96
N SER A 183 3.68 -27.66 -8.66
CA SER A 183 3.04 -28.27 -7.50
C SER A 183 3.54 -27.66 -6.19
N ALA A 184 4.85 -27.48 -6.04
CA ALA A 184 5.44 -26.85 -4.86
C ALA A 184 4.96 -25.40 -4.69
N ALA A 185 4.99 -24.60 -5.76
CA ALA A 185 4.61 -23.19 -5.74
C ALA A 185 3.11 -23.01 -5.41
N VAL A 186 2.23 -23.79 -6.06
CA VAL A 186 0.79 -23.78 -5.81
C VAL A 186 0.48 -24.15 -4.36
N ASN A 187 1.08 -25.23 -3.83
CA ASN A 187 0.83 -25.65 -2.45
C ASN A 187 1.38 -24.65 -1.43
N PHE A 188 2.52 -24.03 -1.71
CA PHE A 188 3.05 -22.95 -0.88
C PHE A 188 2.10 -21.75 -0.86
N MET A 189 1.62 -21.29 -2.02
CA MET A 189 0.70 -20.15 -2.09
C MET A 189 -0.65 -20.45 -1.44
N ARG A 190 -1.16 -21.67 -1.61
CA ARG A 190 -2.39 -22.15 -0.93
C ARG A 190 -2.28 -22.06 0.59
N TRP A 191 -1.12 -22.43 1.12
CA TRP A 191 -0.86 -22.39 2.56
C TRP A 191 -0.57 -20.97 3.07
N ALA A 192 0.09 -20.13 2.28
CA ALA A 192 0.60 -18.85 2.76
C ALA A 192 -0.31 -17.64 2.48
N TYR A 193 -0.98 -17.60 1.33
CA TYR A 193 -1.53 -16.32 0.81
C TYR A 193 -3.01 -16.33 0.47
N GLY A 194 -3.63 -17.49 0.24
CA GLY A 194 -5.05 -17.52 -0.08
C GLY A 194 -5.50 -18.78 -0.83
N PRO A 195 -6.76 -18.83 -1.26
CA PRO A 195 -7.27 -19.93 -2.08
C PRO A 195 -6.47 -20.07 -3.37
N VAL A 196 -6.44 -21.32 -3.84
CA VAL A 196 -5.92 -21.68 -5.16
C VAL A 196 -6.95 -22.59 -5.80
N THR A 197 -7.48 -22.20 -6.94
CA THR A 197 -8.64 -22.85 -7.54
C THR A 197 -8.54 -22.81 -9.06
N LYS A 198 -9.42 -23.55 -9.74
CA LYS A 198 -9.57 -23.44 -11.19
C LYS A 198 -10.33 -22.17 -11.55
N TYR A 199 -10.07 -21.61 -12.73
CA TYR A 199 -10.76 -20.37 -13.13
C TYR A 199 -12.28 -20.54 -13.19
N LYS A 200 -12.79 -21.67 -13.73
CA LYS A 200 -14.23 -21.91 -13.81
C LYS A 200 -14.90 -21.88 -12.44
N GLU A 201 -14.32 -22.60 -11.47
CA GLU A 201 -14.80 -22.63 -10.08
C GLU A 201 -14.80 -21.23 -9.47
N THR A 202 -13.74 -20.44 -9.70
CA THR A 202 -13.63 -19.06 -9.22
C THR A 202 -14.72 -18.16 -9.77
N PHE A 203 -14.87 -18.12 -11.10
CA PHE A 203 -15.81 -17.22 -11.76
C PHE A 203 -17.26 -17.66 -11.57
N ASP A 204 -17.54 -18.95 -11.39
CA ASP A 204 -18.87 -19.43 -10.99
C ASP A 204 -19.22 -18.96 -9.57
N GLN A 205 -18.27 -19.00 -8.64
CA GLN A 205 -18.43 -18.47 -7.28
C GLN A 205 -18.61 -16.94 -7.26
N ILE A 206 -17.89 -16.20 -8.10
CA ILE A 206 -18.07 -14.74 -8.22
C ILE A 206 -19.43 -14.44 -8.86
N SER A 207 -19.81 -15.17 -9.91
CA SER A 207 -21.09 -15.02 -10.61
C SER A 207 -22.28 -15.31 -9.69
N SER A 208 -22.16 -16.25 -8.75
CA SER A 208 -23.25 -16.50 -7.78
C SER A 208 -23.48 -15.33 -6.82
N ASN A 209 -22.51 -14.43 -6.68
CA ASN A 209 -22.58 -13.22 -5.87
C ASN A 209 -22.78 -11.95 -6.71
N LYS A 210 -23.14 -12.06 -7.99
CA LYS A 210 -23.28 -10.90 -8.89
C LYS A 210 -24.36 -9.90 -8.44
N ASP A 211 -25.42 -10.42 -7.82
CA ASP A 211 -26.56 -9.63 -7.34
C ASP A 211 -26.40 -9.25 -5.85
N ALA A 212 -25.27 -9.65 -5.23
CA ALA A 212 -24.94 -9.16 -3.90
C ALA A 212 -24.80 -7.65 -3.99
N ALA A 213 -25.62 -6.92 -3.22
CA ALA A 213 -25.49 -5.48 -3.14
C ALA A 213 -24.02 -5.14 -2.85
N PRO A 214 -23.40 -4.18 -3.56
CA PRO A 214 -22.06 -3.72 -3.21
C PRO A 214 -22.05 -3.44 -1.72
N VAL A 215 -21.19 -4.13 -0.97
CA VAL A 215 -21.04 -3.85 0.46
C VAL A 215 -20.68 -2.37 0.54
N PRO A 216 -21.55 -1.50 1.10
CA PRO A 216 -21.28 -0.08 1.12
C PRO A 216 -19.92 0.10 1.76
N ALA A 217 -19.04 0.88 1.12
CA ALA A 217 -17.76 1.21 1.72
C ALA A 217 -18.06 1.80 3.10
N LYS A 218 -17.72 1.07 4.16
CA LYS A 218 -17.86 1.59 5.52
C LYS A 218 -17.01 2.85 5.58
N GLN A 219 -17.65 3.98 5.85
CA GLN A 219 -16.94 5.23 6.11
C GLN A 219 -16.38 5.19 7.53
N ASN A 220 -15.49 4.23 7.81
CA ASN A 220 -14.84 4.15 9.10
C ASN A 220 -13.83 5.27 9.19
N SER A 221 -13.84 5.90 10.37
CA SER A 221 -12.95 6.99 10.69
C SER A 221 -11.87 6.52 11.64
N ALA A 222 -10.70 7.14 11.60
CA ALA A 222 -9.72 7.09 12.68
C ALA A 222 -9.20 8.49 13.00
N LEU A 223 -8.85 8.70 14.27
CA LEU A 223 -8.17 9.90 14.74
C LEU A 223 -6.68 9.59 14.96
N VAL A 224 -5.79 10.28 14.24
CA VAL A 224 -4.34 10.17 14.39
C VAL A 224 -3.79 11.45 14.99
N ILE A 225 -3.18 11.34 16.17
CA ILE A 225 -2.63 12.45 16.94
C ILE A 225 -1.12 12.38 16.89
N ILE A 226 -0.48 13.38 16.28
CA ILE A 226 0.91 13.32 15.87
C ILE A 226 1.82 14.12 16.79
N ASP A 227 2.86 13.47 17.29
CA ASP A 227 4.04 14.07 17.92
C ASP A 227 3.76 15.02 19.10
N LEU A 228 2.72 14.79 19.93
CA LEU A 228 2.54 15.49 21.22
C LEU A 228 3.55 14.99 22.27
N GLN A 229 4.82 15.15 21.96
CA GLN A 229 5.98 14.73 22.74
C GLN A 229 6.62 15.94 23.42
N ASN A 230 7.36 15.69 24.50
CA ASN A 230 8.00 16.73 25.31
C ASN A 230 8.84 17.73 24.49
N THR A 231 9.48 17.27 23.41
CA THR A 231 10.19 18.16 22.48
C THR A 231 9.32 19.30 21.93
N PHE A 232 8.03 19.06 21.67
CA PHE A 232 7.15 20.03 21.04
C PHE A 232 6.23 20.75 22.01
N THR A 233 6.21 20.34 23.29
CA THR A 233 5.21 20.80 24.26
C THR A 233 5.79 21.38 25.55
N GLN A 234 7.05 21.06 25.88
CA GLN A 234 7.72 21.60 27.06
C GLN A 234 8.34 22.96 26.76
N LYS A 235 8.04 23.97 27.59
CA LYS A 235 8.53 25.35 27.43
C LYS A 235 10.06 25.47 27.38
N SER A 236 10.79 24.52 27.98
CA SER A 236 12.26 24.47 27.94
C SER A 236 12.81 24.02 26.59
N SER A 237 11.99 23.43 25.73
CA SER A 237 12.39 22.98 24.41
C SER A 237 12.37 24.14 23.40
N PRO A 238 13.43 24.30 22.57
CA PRO A 238 13.44 25.28 21.50
C PRO A 238 12.47 24.96 20.35
N LEU A 239 11.87 23.77 20.36
CA LEU A 239 10.88 23.33 19.38
C LEU A 239 9.46 23.30 19.96
N SER A 240 9.24 23.92 21.13
CA SER A 240 7.92 23.99 21.74
C SER A 240 6.98 24.90 20.96
N VAL A 241 5.75 24.43 20.70
CA VAL A 241 4.68 25.32 20.22
C VAL A 241 4.23 26.24 21.35
N GLU A 242 3.81 27.46 21.00
CA GLU A 242 3.49 28.52 21.97
C GLU A 242 2.25 28.18 22.81
N ASN A 243 1.26 27.51 22.20
CA ASN A 243 -0.04 27.18 22.79
C ASN A 243 -0.17 25.69 23.20
N ALA A 244 0.93 25.05 23.61
CA ALA A 244 0.97 23.60 23.88
C ALA A 244 -0.08 23.12 24.91
N GLU A 245 -0.38 23.92 25.95
CA GLU A 245 -1.35 23.57 26.98
C GLU A 245 -2.79 23.49 26.43
N GLU A 246 -3.21 24.52 25.68
CA GLU A 246 -4.51 24.56 25.02
C GLU A 246 -4.64 23.45 23.97
N LEU A 247 -3.60 23.26 23.16
CA LEU A 247 -3.53 22.20 22.14
C LEU A 247 -3.75 20.81 22.74
N ILE A 248 -3.08 20.50 23.87
CA ILE A 248 -3.24 19.22 24.56
C ILE A 248 -4.66 19.08 25.12
N ALA A 249 -5.22 20.15 25.70
CA ALA A 249 -6.58 20.12 26.23
C ALA A 249 -7.62 19.83 25.12
N HIS A 250 -7.52 20.50 23.96
CA HIS A 250 -8.37 20.24 22.80
C HIS A 250 -8.19 18.81 22.28
N THR A 251 -6.94 18.35 22.18
CA THR A 251 -6.63 17.01 21.68
C THR A 251 -7.16 15.90 22.60
N ASN A 252 -7.04 16.05 23.92
CA ASN A 252 -7.61 15.10 24.89
C ASN A 252 -9.13 15.03 24.78
N LYS A 253 -9.80 16.19 24.68
CA LYS A 253 -11.26 16.28 24.50
C LYS A 253 -11.71 15.63 23.18
N LEU A 254 -10.97 15.88 22.10
CA LEU A 254 -11.21 15.27 20.79
C LEU A 254 -11.05 13.75 20.85
N ALA A 255 -9.99 13.25 21.49
CA ALA A 255 -9.76 11.82 21.69
C ALA A 255 -10.88 11.18 22.54
N GLU A 256 -11.37 11.87 23.58
CA GLU A 256 -12.52 11.41 24.36
C GLU A 256 -13.79 11.29 23.50
N LYS A 257 -14.09 12.29 22.66
CA LYS A 257 -15.23 12.23 21.73
C LYS A 257 -15.10 11.07 20.75
N ALA A 258 -13.92 10.90 20.14
CA ALA A 258 -13.63 9.81 19.21
C ALA A 258 -13.91 8.44 19.86
N ARG A 259 -13.39 8.21 21.06
CA ARG A 259 -13.63 6.97 21.83
C ARG A 259 -15.11 6.74 22.12
N LYS A 260 -15.86 7.77 22.53
CA LYS A 260 -17.32 7.65 22.79
C LYS A 260 -18.11 7.25 21.53
N LYS A 261 -17.59 7.55 20.34
CA LYS A 261 -18.20 7.17 19.06
C LYS A 261 -17.61 5.90 18.46
N GLY A 262 -16.70 5.22 19.16
CA GLY A 262 -16.03 4.02 18.67
C GLY A 262 -15.02 4.29 17.55
N VAL A 263 -14.60 5.55 17.37
CA VAL A 263 -13.54 5.93 16.42
C VAL A 263 -12.18 5.60 17.06
N PRO A 264 -11.36 4.75 16.43
CA PRO A 264 -10.02 4.42 16.94
C PRO A 264 -9.14 5.66 17.07
N VAL A 265 -8.40 5.74 18.18
CA VAL A 265 -7.41 6.81 18.44
C VAL A 265 -6.01 6.23 18.33
N ILE A 266 -5.17 6.85 17.51
CA ILE A 266 -3.79 6.44 17.24
C ILE A 266 -2.84 7.58 17.64
N TRP A 267 -2.04 7.35 18.67
CA TRP A 267 -1.04 8.30 19.15
C TRP A 267 0.31 8.02 18.49
N VAL A 268 0.82 8.99 17.73
CA VAL A 268 2.07 8.86 17.01
C VAL A 268 3.18 9.59 17.76
N LYS A 269 4.32 8.91 17.95
CA LYS A 269 5.56 9.54 18.40
C LYS A 269 6.69 9.36 17.39
N ARG A 270 7.56 10.35 17.29
CA ARG A 270 8.81 10.23 16.57
C ARG A 270 9.93 9.75 17.48
N GLN A 271 10.59 8.65 17.12
CA GLN A 271 11.72 8.12 17.86
C GLN A 271 12.66 7.35 16.94
N ASP A 272 13.92 7.80 16.88
CA ASP A 272 14.98 7.09 16.17
C ASP A 272 15.43 5.85 16.95
N ARG A 273 16.07 4.89 16.28
CA ARG A 273 16.66 3.73 16.95
C ARG A 273 17.90 4.17 17.70
N ALA A 274 18.13 3.62 18.90
CA ALA A 274 19.30 3.94 19.71
C ALA A 274 20.64 3.67 18.99
N THR A 275 20.66 2.72 18.05
CA THR A 275 21.88 2.27 17.36
C THR A 275 22.16 2.98 16.04
N VAL A 276 21.21 3.74 15.48
CA VAL A 276 21.38 4.42 14.18
C VAL A 276 20.78 5.82 14.21
N GLY A 277 21.57 6.80 13.76
CA GLY A 277 21.12 8.19 13.67
C GLY A 277 20.13 8.43 12.52
N PRO A 278 19.52 9.63 12.45
CA PRO A 278 18.47 9.92 11.46
C PRO A 278 18.98 10.07 10.01
N GLY A 279 20.24 9.78 9.71
CA GLY A 279 20.83 9.89 8.36
C GLY A 279 21.03 11.35 7.93
N VAL A 280 20.83 11.65 6.64
CA VAL A 280 21.00 13.03 6.09
C VAL A 280 20.13 14.05 6.82
N THR A 281 18.99 13.66 7.40
CA THR A 281 18.17 14.60 8.19
C THR A 281 18.85 15.05 9.49
N ALA A 282 19.91 14.38 9.95
CA ALA A 282 20.74 14.84 11.06
C ALA A 282 21.42 16.19 10.77
N SER A 283 21.72 16.50 9.50
CA SER A 283 22.35 17.79 9.15
C SER A 283 21.39 18.97 9.28
N ARG A 284 20.06 18.72 9.20
CA ARG A 284 19.02 19.76 9.31
C ARG A 284 18.72 20.18 10.75
N TYR A 285 18.90 19.27 11.71
CA TYR A 285 18.53 19.49 13.12
C TYR A 285 19.72 19.40 14.09
N GLY A 286 20.95 19.35 13.56
CA GLY A 286 22.16 19.05 14.32
C GLY A 286 22.32 17.55 14.63
N ARG A 287 23.56 17.11 14.90
CA ARG A 287 23.97 15.69 15.10
C ARG A 287 23.27 14.94 16.24
N THR A 288 22.36 15.59 16.93
CA THR A 288 21.67 15.04 18.10
C THR A 288 20.19 15.19 17.88
N GLY A 289 19.49 14.06 17.83
CA GLY A 289 18.09 13.99 17.45
C GLY A 289 17.23 15.03 18.19
N ILE A 290 16.13 15.38 17.53
CA ILE A 290 15.01 16.22 17.98
C ILE A 290 14.55 15.87 19.41
N HIS A 291 14.93 14.71 19.95
CA HIS A 291 14.49 14.13 21.21
C HIS A 291 15.67 13.80 22.15
N ARG A 292 16.35 14.80 22.70
CA ARG A 292 17.29 14.60 23.83
C ARG A 292 16.53 14.55 25.16
N ASP A 293 17.13 13.94 26.19
CA ASP A 293 16.71 14.05 27.59
C ASP A 293 15.20 13.82 27.86
N GLY A 294 14.64 12.72 27.32
CA GLY A 294 13.22 12.40 27.46
C GLY A 294 12.29 13.15 26.50
N GLY A 295 12.84 13.93 25.56
CA GLY A 295 12.07 14.64 24.52
C GLY A 295 11.26 13.74 23.59
N ALA A 296 11.58 12.44 23.52
CA ALA A 296 10.84 11.45 22.74
C ALA A 296 9.59 10.93 23.47
N GLU A 297 9.50 11.15 24.77
CA GLU A 297 8.35 10.72 25.53
C GLU A 297 7.16 11.63 25.23
N PHE A 298 5.99 11.03 25.24
CA PHE A 298 4.73 11.76 25.21
C PHE A 298 4.68 12.76 26.37
N ASP A 299 4.03 13.90 26.15
CA ASP A 299 3.78 14.86 27.23
C ASP A 299 2.88 14.22 28.29
N SER A 300 3.23 14.33 29.57
CA SER A 300 2.49 13.68 30.66
C SER A 300 1.03 14.16 30.80
N ARG A 301 0.67 15.28 30.17
CA ARG A 301 -0.70 15.80 30.14
C ARG A 301 -1.59 15.10 29.11
N ILE A 302 -1.05 14.34 28.15
CA ILE A 302 -1.89 13.62 27.19
C ILE A 302 -2.53 12.39 27.85
N GLU A 303 -3.76 12.08 27.46
CA GLU A 303 -4.53 10.99 28.04
C GLU A 303 -4.63 9.80 27.10
N ILE A 304 -3.60 8.96 27.04
CA ILE A 304 -3.65 7.65 26.35
C ILE A 304 -4.45 6.66 27.23
N LYS A 305 -5.42 5.96 26.64
CA LYS A 305 -6.24 4.95 27.31
C LYS A 305 -5.91 3.53 26.80
N PRO A 306 -6.21 2.45 27.56
CA PRO A 306 -5.87 1.08 27.17
C PRO A 306 -6.43 0.56 25.83
N GLY A 307 -7.41 1.25 25.23
CA GLY A 307 -7.96 0.92 23.91
C GLY A 307 -7.38 1.72 22.76
N ASP A 308 -6.49 2.68 23.03
CA ASP A 308 -5.83 3.46 21.99
C ASP A 308 -4.63 2.69 21.41
N LEU A 309 -4.28 3.01 20.16
CA LEU A 309 -3.07 2.52 19.52
C LEU A 309 -1.93 3.53 19.69
N THR A 310 -0.69 3.03 19.73
CA THR A 310 0.51 3.88 19.69
C THR A 310 1.38 3.49 18.50
N LEU A 311 1.82 4.47 17.74
CA LEU A 311 2.66 4.31 16.56
C LEU A 311 4.00 5.02 16.76
N THR A 312 5.10 4.37 16.40
CA THR A 312 6.42 5.01 16.39
C THR A 312 6.93 5.23 14.97
N LYS A 313 7.20 6.49 14.59
CA LYS A 313 7.78 6.87 13.29
C LYS A 313 9.21 7.39 13.41
N ARG A 314 9.92 7.42 12.28
CA ARG A 314 11.31 7.93 12.18
C ARG A 314 11.46 9.12 11.23
N ARG A 315 10.40 9.45 10.51
CA ARG A 315 10.34 10.52 9.50
C ARG A 315 9.13 11.42 9.75
N GLN A 316 8.91 12.36 8.84
CA GLN A 316 7.86 13.38 8.96
C GLN A 316 6.49 12.73 8.83
N SER A 317 6.23 12.07 7.70
CA SER A 317 5.02 11.28 7.48
C SER A 317 4.95 10.09 8.45
N SER A 318 3.75 9.86 8.97
CA SER A 318 3.42 8.72 9.80
C SER A 318 3.21 7.43 9.00
N PHE A 319 3.14 7.49 7.67
CA PHE A 319 3.11 6.30 6.79
C PHE A 319 4.50 5.77 6.45
N TYR A 320 5.49 6.65 6.34
CA TYR A 320 6.80 6.26 5.83
C TYR A 320 7.53 5.30 6.79
N SER A 321 7.67 4.04 6.36
CA SER A 321 8.34 2.97 7.13
C SER A 321 7.74 2.75 8.51
N THR A 322 6.40 2.69 8.58
CA THR A 322 5.62 2.32 9.75
C THR A 322 4.53 1.31 9.36
N ASP A 323 3.78 0.82 10.33
CA ASP A 323 2.60 -0.02 10.16
C ASP A 323 1.28 0.78 10.14
N LEU A 324 1.32 2.12 10.00
CA LEU A 324 0.09 2.93 9.97
C LEU A 324 -0.88 2.47 8.88
N GLU A 325 -0.36 2.20 7.69
CA GLU A 325 -1.19 1.73 6.58
C GLU A 325 -1.88 0.40 6.89
N LEU A 326 -1.16 -0.55 7.50
CA LEU A 326 -1.71 -1.84 7.92
C LEU A 326 -2.78 -1.65 9.01
N ILE A 327 -2.52 -0.77 9.99
CA ILE A 327 -3.48 -0.44 11.04
C ILE A 327 -4.76 0.13 10.44
N LEU A 328 -4.65 1.13 9.56
CA LEU A 328 -5.81 1.79 8.96
C LEU A 328 -6.62 0.83 8.07
N ARG A 329 -5.94 -0.02 7.28
CA ARG A 329 -6.59 -1.06 6.46
C ARG A 329 -7.29 -2.10 7.31
N GLY A 330 -6.64 -2.62 8.36
CA GLY A 330 -7.24 -3.56 9.30
C GLY A 330 -8.44 -2.99 10.10
N LEU A 331 -8.61 -1.67 10.11
CA LEU A 331 -9.74 -0.95 10.69
C LEU A 331 -10.78 -0.48 9.64
N ASP A 332 -10.58 -0.85 8.37
CA ASP A 332 -11.35 -0.40 7.20
C ASP A 332 -11.47 1.14 7.08
N VAL A 333 -10.45 1.88 7.53
CA VAL A 333 -10.50 3.34 7.60
C VAL A 333 -10.43 3.95 6.20
N THR A 334 -11.42 4.78 5.89
CA THR A 334 -11.48 5.60 4.67
C THR A 334 -11.47 7.10 4.99
N ASN A 335 -11.65 7.47 6.26
CA ASN A 335 -11.69 8.85 6.73
C ASN A 335 -10.67 9.07 7.87
N LEU A 336 -9.67 9.91 7.62
CA LEU A 336 -8.59 10.18 8.57
C LEU A 336 -8.72 11.58 9.15
N TYR A 337 -8.85 11.67 10.46
CA TYR A 337 -8.80 12.93 11.20
C TYR A 337 -7.39 13.10 11.78
N LEU A 338 -6.73 14.20 11.45
CA LEU A 338 -5.34 14.47 11.86
C LEU A 338 -5.30 15.62 12.86
N ALA A 339 -4.60 15.39 13.96
CA ALA A 339 -4.33 16.34 15.03
C ALA A 339 -2.85 16.28 15.45
N GLY A 340 -2.40 17.21 16.29
CA GLY A 340 -1.05 17.27 16.82
C GLY A 340 -0.12 18.23 16.08
N VAL A 341 1.18 17.90 16.04
CA VAL A 341 2.23 18.83 15.61
C VAL A 341 3.30 18.18 14.70
N THR A 342 4.03 18.96 13.92
CA THR A 342 3.66 20.33 13.51
C THR A 342 2.78 20.28 12.26
N THR A 343 1.80 21.18 12.17
CA THR A 343 0.81 21.22 11.07
C THR A 343 1.49 21.20 9.71
N ASN A 344 2.45 22.09 9.51
CA ASN A 344 3.20 22.28 8.26
C ASN A 344 4.27 21.20 7.94
N VAL A 345 4.50 20.21 8.81
CA VAL A 345 5.57 19.21 8.60
C VAL A 345 5.07 17.78 8.78
N CYS A 346 4.84 17.33 10.01
CA CYS A 346 4.50 15.93 10.29
C CYS A 346 3.04 15.64 9.98
N VAL A 347 2.14 16.57 10.34
CA VAL A 347 0.71 16.48 10.01
C VAL A 347 0.53 16.59 8.50
N LEU A 348 1.08 17.62 7.86
CA LEU A 348 1.04 17.80 6.40
C LEU A 348 1.66 16.61 5.64
N GLY A 349 2.81 16.10 6.07
CA GLY A 349 3.43 14.94 5.44
C GLY A 349 2.57 13.68 5.54
N THR A 350 1.87 13.49 6.67
CA THR A 350 0.91 12.39 6.85
C THR A 350 -0.35 12.61 6.03
N ALA A 351 -0.86 13.84 5.95
CA ALA A 351 -2.01 14.23 5.13
C ALA A 351 -1.77 13.94 3.65
N LYS A 352 -0.63 14.39 3.12
CA LYS A 352 -0.24 14.08 1.73
C LYS A 352 -0.22 12.58 1.50
N ASP A 353 0.49 11.82 2.33
CA ASP A 353 0.63 10.38 2.14
C ASP A 353 -0.70 9.61 2.29
N ALA A 354 -1.65 10.12 3.09
CA ALA A 354 -3.00 9.59 3.17
C ALA A 354 -3.80 9.86 1.89
N ALA A 355 -3.74 11.08 1.35
CA ALA A 355 -4.43 11.44 0.11
C ALA A 355 -3.93 10.60 -1.09
N GLU A 356 -2.63 10.34 -1.17
CA GLU A 356 -2.03 9.47 -2.21
C GLU A 356 -2.42 7.98 -2.06
N ARG A 357 -3.06 7.63 -0.94
CA ARG A 357 -3.61 6.29 -0.64
C ARG A 357 -5.13 6.24 -0.76
N ASP A 358 -5.73 7.26 -1.35
CA ASP A 358 -7.19 7.39 -1.50
C ASP A 358 -7.93 7.39 -0.15
N ILE A 359 -7.30 7.94 0.90
CA ILE A 359 -7.92 8.13 2.22
C ILE A 359 -8.36 9.58 2.34
N GLN A 360 -9.63 9.81 2.69
CA GLN A 360 -10.16 11.15 2.89
C GLN A 360 -9.51 11.82 4.12
N VAL A 361 -8.88 12.97 3.92
CA VAL A 361 -8.16 13.69 4.98
C VAL A 361 -9.01 14.82 5.57
N ASN A 362 -9.01 14.91 6.90
CA ASN A 362 -9.61 16.00 7.67
C ASN A 362 -8.59 16.53 8.68
N ILE A 363 -8.18 17.79 8.57
CA ILE A 363 -7.31 18.43 9.57
C ILE A 363 -8.18 19.06 10.64
N VAL A 364 -7.95 18.69 11.90
CA VAL A 364 -8.68 19.25 13.05
C VAL A 364 -7.96 20.52 13.50
N VAL A 365 -8.38 21.67 12.97
CA VAL A 365 -7.60 22.92 12.98
C VAL A 365 -7.29 23.38 14.40
N ASP A 366 -8.28 23.35 15.29
CA ASP A 366 -8.17 23.71 16.72
C ASP A 366 -7.41 22.68 17.56
N ALA A 367 -7.03 21.54 16.98
CA ALA A 367 -6.19 20.51 17.57
C ALA A 367 -4.88 20.30 16.80
N THR A 368 -4.42 21.30 16.05
CA THR A 368 -3.08 21.30 15.40
C THR A 368 -2.32 22.60 15.68
N ALA A 369 -0.99 22.54 15.62
CA ALA A 369 -0.16 23.74 15.78
C ALA A 369 1.13 23.69 14.95
N SER A 370 1.60 24.87 14.56
CA SER A 370 2.84 25.09 13.83
C SER A 370 3.84 25.94 14.62
N LEU A 371 5.12 25.75 14.31
CA LEU A 371 6.21 26.59 14.81
C LEU A 371 6.44 27.76 13.85
N PRO A 372 6.98 28.90 14.33
CA PRO A 372 7.43 29.96 13.44
C PRO A 372 8.55 29.46 12.52
N ILE A 373 8.59 30.01 11.29
CA ILE A 373 9.66 29.72 10.32
C ILE A 373 10.58 30.93 10.24
N VAL A 374 11.88 30.69 10.39
CA VAL A 374 12.92 31.68 10.12
C VAL A 374 13.74 31.20 8.93
N SER A 375 13.73 31.95 7.83
CA SER A 375 14.55 31.63 6.65
C SER A 375 15.97 32.21 6.81
N ASN A 376 16.92 31.66 6.05
CA ASN A 376 18.30 32.17 6.01
C ASN A 376 18.41 33.62 5.50
N ASN A 377 17.36 34.16 4.88
CA ASN A 377 17.29 35.53 4.38
C ASN A 377 16.50 36.45 5.33
N GLU A 378 16.42 36.11 6.61
CA GLU A 378 15.77 36.88 7.69
C GLU A 378 14.23 37.05 7.54
N THR A 379 13.61 36.44 6.53
CA THR A 379 12.14 36.38 6.45
C THR A 379 11.61 35.49 7.57
N LYS A 380 10.77 36.06 8.44
CA LYS A 380 10.16 35.38 9.57
C LYS A 380 8.66 35.26 9.34
N LEU A 381 8.16 34.03 9.30
CA LEU A 381 6.73 33.75 9.45
C LEU A 381 6.45 33.50 10.92
N SER A 382 5.38 34.10 11.44
CA SER A 382 4.89 33.77 12.79
C SER A 382 4.38 32.32 12.84
N SER A 383 4.14 31.81 14.05
CA SER A 383 3.43 30.54 14.27
C SER A 383 2.05 30.56 13.61
N GLU A 384 1.33 31.69 13.73
CA GLU A 384 0.03 31.94 13.11
C GLU A 384 0.09 31.94 11.58
N ASP A 385 1.02 32.69 10.98
CA ASP A 385 1.17 32.71 9.51
C ASP A 385 1.53 31.33 8.96
N THR A 386 2.39 30.60 9.69
CA THR A 386 2.79 29.24 9.30
C THR A 386 1.62 28.28 9.41
N GLN A 387 0.82 28.37 10.48
CA GLN A 387 -0.39 27.58 10.67
C GLN A 387 -1.40 27.89 9.56
N TYR A 388 -1.67 29.16 9.30
CA TYR A 388 -2.59 29.63 8.26
C TYR A 388 -2.19 29.09 6.89
N ALA A 389 -0.92 29.24 6.51
CA ALA A 389 -0.42 28.72 5.24
C ALA A 389 -0.56 27.20 5.14
N ALA A 390 -0.26 26.47 6.22
CA ALA A 390 -0.30 25.01 6.24
C ALA A 390 -1.72 24.46 6.08
N VAL A 391 -2.70 24.97 6.84
CA VAL A 391 -4.08 24.48 6.77
C VAL A 391 -4.72 24.82 5.43
N ASN A 392 -4.50 26.03 4.90
CA ASN A 392 -5.00 26.41 3.56
C ASN A 392 -4.36 25.54 2.45
N PHE A 393 -3.09 25.19 2.57
CA PHE A 393 -2.44 24.29 1.61
C PHE A 393 -3.04 22.88 1.67
N VAL A 394 -3.34 22.35 2.87
CA VAL A 394 -4.02 21.06 2.99
C VAL A 394 -5.43 21.12 2.42
N GLU A 395 -6.19 22.18 2.71
CA GLU A 395 -7.56 22.34 2.18
C GLU A 395 -7.58 22.37 0.65
N TRP A 396 -6.62 23.09 0.06
CA TRP A 396 -6.50 23.19 -1.39
C TRP A 396 -6.02 21.87 -2.04
N ALA A 397 -5.10 21.14 -1.41
CA ALA A 397 -4.39 20.03 -2.07
C ALA A 397 -4.82 18.62 -1.64
N TYR A 398 -5.21 18.40 -0.37
CA TYR A 398 -5.23 17.05 0.21
C TYR A 398 -6.48 16.69 1.00
N GLY A 399 -7.28 17.65 1.49
CA GLY A 399 -8.39 17.32 2.38
C GLY A 399 -9.26 18.50 2.78
N LYS A 400 -9.99 18.35 3.88
CA LYS A 400 -10.86 19.40 4.45
C LYS A 400 -10.35 19.87 5.81
N LEU A 401 -10.74 21.08 6.17
CA LEU A 401 -10.55 21.63 7.51
C LEU A 401 -11.82 21.43 8.32
N VAL A 402 -11.67 21.02 9.58
CA VAL A 402 -12.79 20.82 10.52
C VAL A 402 -12.40 21.34 11.90
N ASN A 403 -13.38 21.75 12.70
CA ASN A 403 -13.18 22.03 14.13
C ASN A 403 -13.55 20.82 14.98
N SER A 404 -12.86 20.62 16.11
CA SER A 404 -13.17 19.54 17.06
C SER A 404 -14.60 19.62 17.64
N SER A 405 -15.22 20.80 17.57
CA SER A 405 -16.61 21.04 17.96
C SER A 405 -17.65 20.46 16.98
N GLU A 406 -17.28 20.23 15.72
CA GLU A 406 -18.20 19.85 14.63
C GLU A 406 -18.20 18.34 14.35
N ILE A 407 -17.20 17.62 14.87
CA ILE A 407 -16.93 16.21 14.55
C ILE A 407 -17.11 15.32 15.79
N PHE A 408 -17.41 14.04 15.55
CA PHE A 408 -17.63 13.00 16.58
C PHE A 408 -18.70 13.38 17.63
N ASN A 409 -19.70 14.18 17.25
CA ASN A 409 -20.82 14.60 18.11
C ASN A 409 -21.90 13.53 18.24
#